data_AF-A0A925GN52-F1
#
_entry.id   AF-A0A925GN52-F1
#
_cell.length_a   1.000
_cell.length_b   1.000
_cell.length_c   1.000
_cell.angle_alpha   90.00
_cell.angle_beta   90.00
_cell.angle_gamma   90.00
#
_symmetry.space_group_name_H-M   'P 1'
#
loop_
_entity.id
_entity.type
_entity.pdbx_description
1 polymer ?
#
loop_
_entity_poly.entity_id
_entity_poly.type
_entity_poly.pdbx_seq_one_letter_code
_entity_poly.pdbx_strand_id
1 'polypeptide(L)'
;GDTLQMLPDFREINKREPAIRYVKVEGVWENNANPPEAEAVVNLVEELLRDQPGKSIGIVTFNFKQQTLIQDLLEGKAFEKGFLLPESLFVKNIENVQGDERDVIIFSVGYAPDAGGRLAMQFGSLNAQHGENRLNVAITRARDRVYVVSSILPTQLHPEDTRHEGPKMLKKYLEYAWQVSQGQYKPQPKPTKQYRTDWLLKDKLSLANPQFRRELPFADLTIKDDEVYQALLLTDDDLYHQSLSSKEAHAYVPFALQAKNWQFKRMYSREYWKAKTKE
;
A
#
# COMPACT_ATOMS: atom_id res chain seq x y z
N GLY A 1 -6.59 -3.33 -18.79
CA GLY A 1 -6.84 -2.37 -17.71
C GLY A 1 -5.92 -2.73 -16.57
N ASP A 2 -4.72 -2.15 -16.57
CA ASP A 2 -3.62 -2.45 -15.66
C ASP A 2 -3.92 -2.00 -14.23
N THR A 3 -4.71 -2.79 -13.51
CA THR A 3 -4.72 -2.72 -12.05
C THR A 3 -3.58 -3.61 -11.57
N LEU A 4 -2.40 -2.99 -11.37
CA LEU A 4 -1.26 -3.61 -10.70
C LEU A 4 -1.74 -4.18 -9.35
N GLN A 5 -1.99 -5.49 -9.30
CA GLN A 5 -2.18 -6.18 -8.04
C GLN A 5 -0.81 -6.42 -7.43
N MET A 6 -0.47 -5.69 -6.36
CA MET A 6 0.71 -6.03 -5.57
C MET A 6 0.49 -7.38 -4.88
N LEU A 7 1.22 -8.39 -5.35
CA LEU A 7 1.34 -9.67 -4.68
C LEU A 7 2.45 -9.57 -3.62
N PRO A 8 2.13 -9.64 -2.31
CA PRO A 8 3.14 -9.58 -1.26
C PRO A 8 4.01 -10.84 -1.26
N ASP A 9 5.24 -10.73 -0.78
CA ASP A 9 6.10 -11.89 -0.55
C ASP A 9 5.58 -12.73 0.63
N PHE A 10 5.64 -14.05 0.50
CA PHE A 10 5.18 -15.01 1.51
C PHE A 10 5.86 -14.83 2.88
N ARG A 11 7.15 -14.47 2.89
CA ARG A 11 7.90 -14.28 4.15
C ARG A 11 7.47 -12.99 4.82
N GLU A 12 7.30 -11.92 4.06
CA GLU A 12 6.93 -10.61 4.59
C GLU A 12 5.51 -10.59 5.17
N ILE A 13 4.53 -11.20 4.49
CA ILE A 13 3.15 -11.24 5.01
C ILE A 13 3.04 -12.02 6.33
N ASN A 14 3.95 -13.00 6.54
CA ASN A 14 3.99 -13.81 7.75
C ASN A 14 4.80 -13.17 8.90
N LYS A 15 5.66 -12.18 8.63
CA LYS A 15 6.36 -11.42 9.69
C LYS A 15 5.41 -10.56 10.53
N ARG A 16 4.23 -10.23 10.02
CA ARG A 16 3.20 -9.38 10.67
C ARG A 16 3.69 -7.98 11.06
N GLU A 17 4.84 -7.55 10.56
CA GLU A 17 5.26 -6.16 10.62
C GLU A 17 4.48 -5.34 9.58
N PRO A 18 3.83 -4.23 9.96
CA PRO A 18 3.16 -3.39 8.99
C PRO A 18 4.15 -2.84 7.97
N ALA A 19 3.93 -3.16 6.69
CA ALA A 19 4.71 -2.60 5.58
C ALA A 19 4.53 -1.08 5.44
N ILE A 20 3.47 -0.53 6.06
CA ILE A 20 3.18 0.90 6.11
C ILE A 20 3.16 1.35 7.57
N ARG A 21 3.99 2.33 7.92
CA ARG A 21 3.95 3.01 9.21
C ARG A 21 3.39 4.41 9.05
N TYR A 22 2.36 4.74 9.81
CA TYR A 22 1.77 6.08 9.83
C TYR A 22 2.36 6.87 11.00
N VAL A 23 3.02 7.98 10.70
CA VAL A 23 3.64 8.88 11.68
C VAL A 23 2.79 10.14 11.76
N LYS A 24 1.92 10.20 12.78
CA LYS A 24 1.11 11.40 13.06
C LYS A 24 2.00 12.47 13.69
N VAL A 25 1.98 13.67 13.11
CA VAL A 25 2.71 14.85 13.59
C VAL A 25 1.72 15.95 13.95
N GLU A 26 1.94 16.67 15.03
CA GLU A 26 1.20 17.90 15.31
C GLU A 26 1.84 19.04 14.53
N GLY A 27 1.34 19.29 13.33
CA GLY A 27 1.87 20.28 12.40
C GLY A 27 0.92 21.44 12.17
N VAL A 28 1.46 22.50 11.57
CA VAL A 28 0.74 23.73 11.24
C VAL A 28 1.01 24.09 9.79
N TRP A 29 -0.03 24.53 9.09
CA TRP A 29 0.11 24.99 7.71
C TRP A 29 0.57 26.44 7.68
N GLU A 30 1.78 26.66 7.18
CA GLU A 30 2.42 27.96 7.12
C GLU A 30 3.19 28.11 5.81
N ASN A 31 3.02 29.25 5.11
CA ASN A 31 3.74 29.57 3.87
C ASN A 31 3.68 28.47 2.77
N ASN A 32 2.54 27.77 2.70
CA ASN A 32 2.29 26.62 1.81
C ASN A 32 3.15 25.37 2.12
N ALA A 33 3.61 25.24 3.34
CA ALA A 33 4.37 24.11 3.85
C ALA A 33 3.92 23.73 5.27
N ASN A 34 4.52 22.68 5.81
CA ASN A 34 4.31 22.20 7.17
C ASN A 34 5.68 21.92 7.80
N PRO A 35 6.27 22.92 8.48
CA PRO A 35 7.61 22.79 9.06
C PRO A 35 7.75 21.67 10.10
N PRO A 36 6.82 21.48 11.05
CA PRO A 36 6.90 20.37 12.00
C PRO A 36 6.93 18.99 11.31
N GLU A 37 6.15 18.82 10.24
CA GLU A 37 6.17 17.57 9.46
C GLU A 37 7.49 17.40 8.69
N ALA A 38 8.05 18.48 8.14
CA ALA A 38 9.34 18.44 7.45
C ALA A 38 10.48 18.03 8.41
N GLU A 39 10.50 18.57 9.62
CA GLU A 39 11.44 18.17 10.68
C GLU A 39 11.28 16.69 11.06
N ALA A 40 10.04 16.21 11.21
CA ALA A 40 9.77 14.82 11.51
C ALA A 40 10.28 13.88 10.40
N VAL A 41 10.14 14.28 9.12
CA VAL A 41 10.71 13.54 7.98
C VAL A 41 12.23 13.49 8.07
N VAL A 42 12.88 14.63 8.32
CA VAL A 42 14.34 14.73 8.44
C VAL A 42 14.87 13.88 9.61
N ASN A 43 14.16 13.86 10.75
CA ASN A 43 14.46 13.01 11.89
C ASN A 43 14.33 11.51 11.54
N LEU A 44 13.27 11.14 10.83
CA LEU A 44 13.04 9.77 10.39
C LEU A 44 14.12 9.30 9.40
N VAL A 45 14.56 10.16 8.49
CA VAL A 45 15.66 9.84 7.55
C VAL A 45 16.93 9.53 8.32
N GLU A 46 17.29 10.34 9.31
CA GLU A 46 18.46 10.09 10.15
C GLU A 46 18.36 8.73 10.89
N GLU A 47 17.20 8.44 11.48
CA GLU A 47 16.94 7.14 12.13
C GLU A 47 17.12 5.99 11.15
N LEU A 48 16.55 6.09 9.95
CA LEU A 48 16.65 5.05 8.92
C LEU A 48 18.07 4.85 8.40
N LEU A 49 18.83 5.93 8.21
CA LEU A 49 20.23 5.84 7.78
C LEU A 49 21.10 5.12 8.82
N ARG A 50 20.78 5.29 10.11
CA ARG A 50 21.48 4.62 11.22
C ARG A 50 21.03 3.17 11.39
N ASP A 51 19.73 2.92 11.37
CA ASP A 51 19.15 1.63 11.79
C ASP A 51 19.02 0.63 10.63
N GLN A 52 19.01 1.12 9.38
CA GLN A 52 18.90 0.30 8.16
C GLN A 52 19.95 0.70 7.11
N PRO A 53 21.26 0.59 7.44
CA PRO A 53 22.31 0.99 6.52
C PRO A 53 22.24 0.20 5.20
N GLY A 54 22.36 0.91 4.08
CA GLY A 54 22.34 0.32 2.73
C GLY A 54 20.95 0.22 2.08
N LYS A 55 19.85 0.51 2.79
CA LYS A 55 18.53 0.64 2.17
C LYS A 55 18.44 1.97 1.44
N SER A 56 17.97 1.93 0.19
CA SER A 56 17.73 3.13 -0.59
C SER A 56 16.46 3.84 -0.10
N ILE A 57 16.54 5.16 0.08
CA ILE A 57 15.45 6.00 0.65
C ILE A 57 14.98 7.00 -0.40
N GLY A 58 13.66 7.18 -0.51
CA GLY A 58 13.07 8.24 -1.33
C GLY A 58 12.02 9.00 -0.54
N ILE A 59 12.05 10.33 -0.62
CA ILE A 59 11.06 11.20 0.02
C ILE A 59 10.16 11.77 -1.07
N VAL A 60 8.85 11.55 -0.91
CA VAL A 60 7.83 12.04 -1.83
C VAL A 60 6.95 13.04 -1.10
N THR A 61 6.96 14.29 -1.56
CA THR A 61 6.13 15.37 -1.01
C THR A 61 4.91 15.63 -1.89
N PHE A 62 3.79 16.07 -1.33
CA PHE A 62 2.60 16.36 -2.16
C PHE A 62 2.59 17.77 -2.74
N ASN A 63 3.51 18.63 -2.31
CA ASN A 63 3.71 19.94 -2.92
C ASN A 63 5.20 20.32 -2.99
N PHE A 64 5.52 21.27 -3.87
CA PHE A 64 6.88 21.71 -4.13
C PHE A 64 7.50 22.49 -2.96
N LYS A 65 6.72 23.30 -2.22
CA LYS A 65 7.26 24.09 -1.09
C LYS A 65 7.71 23.20 0.06
N GLN A 66 6.97 22.14 0.34
CA GLN A 66 7.36 21.09 1.29
C GLN A 66 8.61 20.33 0.82
N GLN A 67 8.74 20.11 -0.50
CA GLN A 67 9.94 19.49 -1.07
C GLN A 67 11.20 20.31 -0.76
N THR A 68 11.17 21.61 -1.08
CA THR A 68 12.29 22.53 -0.83
C THR A 68 12.62 22.61 0.65
N LEU A 69 11.61 22.76 1.50
CA LEU A 69 11.82 22.83 2.96
C LEU A 69 12.52 21.58 3.51
N ILE A 70 12.11 20.38 3.06
CA ILE A 70 12.74 19.13 3.49
C ILE A 70 14.19 19.03 2.96
N GLN A 71 14.45 19.46 1.73
CA GLN A 71 15.81 19.49 1.17
C GLN A 71 16.72 20.40 2.00
N ASP A 72 16.29 21.63 2.28
CA ASP A 72 17.05 22.61 3.07
C ASP A 72 17.35 22.08 4.49
N LEU A 73 16.35 21.49 5.15
CA LEU A 73 16.51 20.92 6.50
C LEU A 73 17.41 19.69 6.50
N LEU A 74 17.33 18.83 5.48
CA LEU A 74 18.21 17.66 5.36
C LEU A 74 19.67 18.07 5.19
N GLU A 75 19.94 19.03 4.30
CA GLU A 75 21.29 19.55 4.06
C GLU A 75 21.86 20.21 5.32
N GLY A 76 21.09 21.09 5.96
CA GLY A 76 21.49 21.75 7.19
C GLY A 76 21.81 20.76 8.31
N LYS A 77 20.97 19.75 8.50
CA LYS A 77 21.17 18.73 9.54
C LYS A 77 22.33 17.79 9.26
N ALA A 78 22.53 17.42 7.99
CA ALA A 78 23.69 16.63 7.57
C ALA A 78 25.00 17.38 7.87
N PHE A 79 25.03 18.70 7.59
CA PHE A 79 26.15 19.57 7.92
C PHE A 79 26.38 19.69 9.44
N GLU A 80 25.33 19.96 10.21
CA GLU A 80 25.41 20.12 11.67
C GLU A 80 25.93 18.85 12.37
N LYS A 81 25.43 17.68 11.97
CA LYS A 81 25.77 16.40 12.59
C LYS A 81 26.96 15.67 11.95
N GLY A 82 27.48 16.20 10.83
CA GLY A 82 28.65 15.65 10.15
C GLY A 82 28.44 14.28 9.51
N PHE A 83 27.24 13.99 8.99
CA PHE A 83 26.99 12.77 8.20
C PHE A 83 26.76 13.10 6.73
N LEU A 84 27.03 12.14 5.85
CA LEU A 84 26.80 12.29 4.41
C LEU A 84 25.43 11.73 4.03
N LEU A 85 24.68 12.48 3.22
CA LEU A 85 23.47 11.98 2.59
C LEU A 85 23.86 11.01 1.46
N PRO A 86 23.29 9.80 1.40
CA PRO A 86 23.57 8.86 0.31
C PRO A 86 23.17 9.46 -1.04
N GLU A 87 23.95 9.24 -2.10
CA GLU A 87 23.59 9.66 -3.47
C GLU A 87 22.28 9.03 -3.95
N SER A 88 21.93 7.86 -3.40
CA SER A 88 20.65 7.22 -3.69
C SER A 88 19.45 7.95 -3.10
N LEU A 89 19.63 8.82 -2.10
CA LEU A 89 18.53 9.55 -1.47
C LEU A 89 17.97 10.59 -2.43
N PHE A 90 16.65 10.66 -2.57
CA PHE A 90 16.00 11.75 -3.29
C PHE A 90 14.91 12.40 -2.46
N VAL A 91 14.63 13.67 -2.77
CA VAL A 91 13.44 14.39 -2.33
C VAL A 91 12.76 14.94 -3.58
N LYS A 92 11.54 14.46 -3.87
CA LYS A 92 10.78 14.85 -5.07
C LYS A 92 9.31 15.07 -4.72
N ASN A 93 8.66 15.99 -5.42
CA ASN A 93 7.22 16.16 -5.30
C ASN A 93 6.49 15.08 -6.12
N ILE A 94 5.21 14.88 -5.81
CA ILE A 94 4.37 13.84 -6.43
C ILE A 94 4.20 13.98 -7.95
N GLU A 95 4.46 15.15 -8.51
CA GLU A 95 4.39 15.38 -9.96
C GLU A 95 5.64 14.87 -10.68
N ASN A 96 6.78 14.85 -9.98
CA ASN A 96 8.10 14.56 -10.52
C ASN A 96 8.62 13.15 -10.20
N VAL A 97 7.83 12.35 -9.48
CA VAL A 97 8.17 10.97 -9.11
C VAL A 97 7.71 10.02 -10.21
N GLN A 98 8.64 9.62 -11.08
CA GLN A 98 8.38 8.68 -12.17
C GLN A 98 9.57 7.73 -12.33
N GLY A 99 9.31 6.42 -12.29
CA GLY A 99 10.36 5.40 -12.43
C GLY A 99 11.33 5.31 -11.25
N ASP A 100 11.33 6.28 -10.34
CA ASP A 100 12.18 6.30 -9.15
C ASP A 100 11.61 5.42 -8.04
N GLU A 101 12.12 4.21 -7.94
CA GLU A 101 11.78 3.27 -6.86
C GLU A 101 12.87 3.23 -5.80
N ARG A 102 12.45 2.97 -4.56
CA ARG A 102 13.35 2.84 -3.40
C ARG A 102 12.87 1.73 -2.49
N ASP A 103 13.79 1.22 -1.69
CA ASP A 103 13.46 0.20 -0.69
C ASP A 103 12.50 0.80 0.34
N VAL A 104 12.79 2.02 0.78
CA VAL A 104 11.95 2.80 1.69
C VAL A 104 11.46 4.08 1.02
N ILE A 105 10.15 4.30 1.01
CA ILE A 105 9.54 5.59 0.63
C ILE A 105 8.94 6.27 1.85
N ILE A 106 9.26 7.55 2.02
CA ILE A 106 8.66 8.44 3.01
C ILE A 106 7.73 9.41 2.27
N PHE A 107 6.43 9.30 2.49
CA PHE A 107 5.46 10.31 2.08
C PHE A 107 5.40 11.42 3.12
N SER A 108 5.70 12.65 2.70
CA SER A 108 5.33 13.85 3.42
C SER A 108 4.06 14.41 2.80
N VAL A 109 2.94 14.26 3.51
CA VAL A 109 1.65 14.81 3.07
C VAL A 109 1.74 16.33 2.98
N GLY A 110 2.43 16.97 3.92
CA GLY A 110 2.80 18.37 3.90
C GLY A 110 1.65 19.33 4.20
N TYR A 111 0.40 18.86 4.26
CA TYR A 111 -0.78 19.67 4.58
C TYR A 111 -1.14 19.53 6.06
N ALA A 112 -1.64 20.61 6.64
CA ALA A 112 -2.05 20.68 8.04
C ALA A 112 -3.19 21.70 8.23
N PRO A 113 -3.86 21.70 9.39
CA PRO A 113 -4.64 22.85 9.83
C PRO A 113 -3.78 24.12 9.90
N ASP A 114 -4.34 25.27 9.55
CA ASP A 114 -3.71 26.57 9.79
C ASP A 114 -3.71 26.94 11.29
N ALA A 115 -3.14 28.09 11.65
CA ALA A 115 -3.11 28.57 13.04
C ALA A 115 -4.52 28.74 13.67
N GLY A 116 -5.57 28.86 12.84
CA GLY A 116 -6.97 28.90 13.28
C GLY A 116 -7.61 27.51 13.40
N GLY A 117 -6.86 26.44 13.17
CA GLY A 117 -7.35 25.06 13.16
C GLY A 117 -8.14 24.68 11.91
N ARG A 118 -8.15 25.53 10.87
CA ARG A 118 -8.90 25.26 9.63
C ARG A 118 -8.03 24.46 8.67
N LEU A 119 -8.55 23.31 8.23
CA LEU A 119 -7.93 22.50 7.18
C LEU A 119 -8.56 22.83 5.82
N ALA A 120 -7.76 23.31 4.87
CA ALA A 120 -8.22 23.54 3.51
C ALA A 120 -8.15 22.24 2.68
N MET A 121 -9.23 21.90 1.96
CA MET A 121 -9.28 20.75 1.04
C MET A 121 -8.62 21.05 -0.31
N GLN A 122 -7.47 21.71 -0.29
CA GLN A 122 -6.70 22.13 -1.46
C GLN A 122 -5.30 21.50 -1.43
N PHE A 123 -5.23 20.27 -1.93
CA PHE A 123 -4.04 19.42 -1.98
C PHE A 123 -3.25 19.59 -3.29
N GLY A 124 -3.15 20.82 -3.79
CA GLY A 124 -2.34 21.17 -4.96
C GLY A 124 -2.62 20.31 -6.19
N SER A 125 -1.59 19.60 -6.67
CA SER A 125 -1.67 18.77 -7.88
C SER A 125 -2.61 17.56 -7.73
N LEU A 126 -2.96 17.16 -6.50
CA LEU A 126 -3.98 16.13 -6.27
C LEU A 126 -5.39 16.64 -6.54
N ASN A 127 -5.66 17.94 -6.39
CA ASN A 127 -6.95 18.53 -6.73
C ASN A 127 -7.12 18.76 -8.23
N ALA A 128 -6.07 18.60 -9.04
CA ALA A 128 -6.16 18.71 -10.49
C ALA A 128 -6.74 17.44 -11.11
N GLN A 129 -7.15 17.54 -12.38
CA GLN A 129 -7.55 16.37 -13.16
C GLN A 129 -6.40 15.34 -13.20
N HIS A 130 -6.73 14.06 -13.04
CA HIS A 130 -5.77 12.96 -12.95
C HIS A 130 -4.85 12.98 -11.72
N GLY A 131 -5.18 13.74 -10.67
CA GLY A 131 -4.47 13.72 -9.40
C GLY A 131 -4.42 12.32 -8.76
N GLU A 132 -5.46 11.51 -8.96
CA GLU A 132 -5.52 10.12 -8.52
C GLU A 132 -4.43 9.25 -9.15
N ASN A 133 -4.06 9.51 -10.41
CA ASN A 133 -3.01 8.76 -11.09
C ASN A 133 -1.63 9.11 -10.51
N ARG A 134 -1.40 10.38 -10.16
CA ARG A 134 -0.14 10.81 -9.50
C ARG A 134 0.02 10.11 -8.16
N LEU A 135 -1.05 10.04 -7.37
CA LEU A 135 -1.06 9.32 -6.09
C LEU A 135 -0.76 7.83 -6.27
N ASN A 136 -1.40 7.16 -7.24
CA ASN A 136 -1.15 5.74 -7.53
C ASN A 136 0.30 5.47 -7.96
N VAL A 137 0.86 6.32 -8.82
CA VAL A 137 2.26 6.21 -9.25
C VAL A 137 3.19 6.37 -8.05
N ALA A 138 2.95 7.36 -7.19
CA ALA A 138 3.73 7.59 -5.99
C ALA A 138 3.68 6.40 -5.01
N ILE A 139 2.48 5.89 -4.69
CA ILE A 139 2.28 4.79 -3.72
C ILE A 139 3.05 3.52 -4.13
N THR A 140 3.20 3.28 -5.44
CA THR A 140 3.89 2.09 -5.97
C THR A 140 5.42 2.22 -6.04
N ARG A 141 6.01 3.30 -5.53
CA ARG A 141 7.47 3.50 -5.57
C ARG A 141 8.26 2.74 -4.50
N ALA A 142 7.60 2.24 -3.46
CA ALA A 142 8.25 1.51 -2.38
C ALA A 142 8.38 0.02 -2.71
N ARG A 143 9.56 -0.55 -2.51
CA ARG A 143 9.80 -2.00 -2.65
C ARG A 143 9.55 -2.75 -1.35
N ASP A 144 9.99 -2.19 -0.23
CA ASP A 144 9.94 -2.88 1.07
C ASP A 144 9.01 -2.19 2.06
N ARG A 145 9.14 -0.87 2.23
CA ARG A 145 8.45 -0.17 3.33
C ARG A 145 8.01 1.25 2.96
N VAL A 146 6.88 1.65 3.50
CA VAL A 146 6.35 3.01 3.38
C VAL A 146 6.22 3.65 4.76
N TYR A 147 6.65 4.90 4.87
CA TYR A 147 6.32 5.76 5.99
C TYR A 147 5.42 6.87 5.51
N VAL A 148 4.25 7.05 6.11
CA VAL A 148 3.35 8.17 5.84
C VAL A 148 3.47 9.14 7.00
N VAL A 149 4.18 10.24 6.79
CA VAL A 149 4.28 11.34 7.75
C VAL A 149 3.20 12.34 7.41
N SER A 150 2.33 12.63 8.38
CA SER A 150 1.18 13.51 8.12
C SER A 150 0.72 14.20 9.39
N SER A 151 0.28 15.45 9.22
CA SER A 151 -0.42 16.19 10.28
C SER A 151 -1.93 16.06 10.29
N ILE A 152 -2.51 15.27 9.38
CA ILE A 152 -3.96 15.16 9.20
C ILE A 152 -4.40 13.71 9.36
N LEU A 153 -5.27 13.44 10.33
CA LEU A 153 -5.93 12.15 10.42
C LEU A 153 -6.96 11.97 9.29
N PRO A 154 -7.17 10.75 8.81
CA PRO A 154 -8.11 10.52 7.71
C PRO A 154 -9.55 10.96 8.04
N THR A 155 -9.93 10.88 9.31
CA THR A 155 -11.24 11.33 9.82
C THR A 155 -11.45 12.84 9.75
N GLN A 156 -10.38 13.63 9.62
CA GLN A 156 -10.44 15.09 9.46
C GLN A 156 -10.65 15.50 8.00
N LEU A 157 -10.57 14.56 7.05
CA LEU A 157 -10.76 14.81 5.63
C LEU A 157 -12.23 14.65 5.23
N HIS A 158 -12.77 15.71 4.62
CA HIS A 158 -14.13 15.76 4.07
C HIS A 158 -14.10 16.20 2.59
N PRO A 159 -13.59 15.34 1.68
CA PRO A 159 -13.43 15.66 0.26
C PRO A 159 -14.70 15.40 -0.58
N GLU A 160 -15.86 15.14 0.03
CA GLU A 160 -17.07 14.69 -0.65
C GLU A 160 -17.53 15.69 -1.73
N ASP A 161 -17.39 16.99 -1.43
CA ASP A 161 -17.75 18.10 -2.34
C ASP A 161 -16.63 18.50 -3.31
N THR A 162 -15.49 17.80 -3.31
CA THR A 162 -14.38 18.13 -4.22
C THR A 162 -14.68 17.69 -5.65
N ARG A 163 -14.29 18.53 -6.62
CA ARG A 163 -14.57 18.34 -8.05
C ARG A 163 -13.89 17.09 -8.66
N HIS A 164 -12.71 16.73 -8.17
CA HIS A 164 -11.85 15.70 -8.74
C HIS A 164 -11.64 14.55 -7.75
N GLU A 165 -11.23 13.38 -8.24
CA GLU A 165 -11.12 12.16 -7.42
C GLU A 165 -9.86 12.11 -6.54
N GLY A 166 -8.82 12.90 -6.84
CA GLY A 166 -7.56 12.88 -6.10
C GLY A 166 -7.71 13.09 -4.57
N PRO A 167 -8.44 14.11 -4.08
CA PRO A 167 -8.67 14.31 -2.65
C PRO A 167 -9.42 13.13 -1.98
N LYS A 168 -10.38 12.54 -2.68
CA LYS A 168 -11.11 11.35 -2.20
C LYS A 168 -10.21 10.14 -2.12
N MET A 169 -9.33 9.96 -3.10
CA MET A 169 -8.32 8.89 -3.11
C MET A 169 -7.29 9.09 -2.00
N LEU A 170 -6.86 10.32 -1.75
CA LEU A 170 -5.98 10.65 -0.65
C LEU A 170 -6.59 10.24 0.70
N LYS A 171 -7.85 10.61 0.96
CA LYS A 171 -8.57 10.18 2.17
C LYS A 171 -8.54 8.65 2.33
N LYS A 172 -8.95 7.92 1.29
CA LYS A 172 -8.94 6.45 1.30
C LYS A 172 -7.55 5.86 1.54
N TYR A 173 -6.52 6.45 0.95
CA TYR A 173 -5.14 6.00 1.16
C TYR A 173 -4.67 6.25 2.59
N LEU A 174 -4.96 7.40 3.17
CA LEU A 174 -4.59 7.68 4.57
C LEU A 174 -5.37 6.78 5.54
N GLU A 175 -6.66 6.51 5.28
CA GLU A 175 -7.46 5.52 6.04
C GLU A 175 -6.80 4.14 6.00
N TYR A 176 -6.43 3.68 4.80
CA TYR A 176 -5.72 2.42 4.60
C TYR A 176 -4.38 2.39 5.34
N ALA A 177 -3.53 3.40 5.14
CA ALA A 177 -2.22 3.50 5.78
C ALA A 177 -2.33 3.52 7.31
N TRP A 178 -3.32 4.24 7.85
CA TRP A 178 -3.62 4.26 9.28
C TRP A 178 -4.02 2.86 9.79
N GLN A 179 -4.99 2.21 9.15
CA GLN A 179 -5.42 0.87 9.55
C GLN A 179 -4.30 -0.17 9.47
N VAL A 180 -3.47 -0.13 8.43
CA VAL A 180 -2.30 -1.02 8.29
C VAL A 180 -1.31 -0.76 9.42
N SER A 181 -0.98 0.50 9.68
CA SER A 181 -0.04 0.87 10.74
C SER A 181 -0.53 0.48 12.14
N GLN A 182 -1.85 0.44 12.36
CA GLN A 182 -2.46 -0.01 13.62
C GLN A 182 -2.67 -1.53 13.69
N GLY A 183 -2.30 -2.29 12.64
CA GLY A 183 -2.55 -3.73 12.56
C GLY A 183 -4.03 -4.11 12.46
N GLN A 184 -4.90 -3.15 12.14
CA GLN A 184 -6.35 -3.33 12.04
C GLN A 184 -6.82 -3.64 10.63
N TYR A 185 -5.98 -3.39 9.62
CA TYR A 185 -6.31 -3.69 8.23
C TYR A 185 -6.44 -5.19 8.02
N LYS A 186 -7.60 -5.61 7.52
CA LYS A 186 -7.84 -6.99 7.07
C LYS A 186 -7.97 -6.98 5.55
N PRO A 187 -7.12 -7.73 4.81
CA PRO A 187 -7.35 -7.92 3.39
C PRO A 187 -8.72 -8.54 3.19
N GLN A 188 -9.39 -8.11 2.13
CA GLN A 188 -10.69 -8.65 1.75
C GLN A 188 -10.58 -9.31 0.38
N PRO A 189 -11.27 -10.44 0.16
CA PRO A 189 -11.36 -11.05 -1.15
C PRO A 189 -12.05 -10.11 -2.14
N LYS A 190 -11.74 -10.22 -3.43
CA LYS A 190 -12.44 -9.44 -4.46
C LYS A 190 -13.94 -9.74 -4.41
N PRO A 191 -14.82 -8.71 -4.32
CA PRO A 191 -16.25 -8.93 -4.29
C PRO A 191 -16.72 -9.47 -5.63
N THR A 192 -17.48 -10.56 -5.61
CA THR A 192 -18.10 -11.10 -6.83
C THR A 192 -19.49 -10.57 -7.06
N LYS A 193 -19.71 -10.04 -8.27
CA LYS A 193 -20.93 -9.34 -8.65
C LYS A 193 -21.98 -10.22 -9.35
N GLN A 194 -21.71 -11.51 -9.62
CA GLN A 194 -22.46 -12.20 -10.68
C GLN A 194 -23.03 -13.60 -10.40
N TYR A 195 -22.73 -14.27 -9.28
CA TYR A 195 -23.22 -15.65 -9.07
C TYR A 195 -23.85 -15.87 -7.69
N ARG A 196 -24.92 -16.67 -7.64
CA ARG A 196 -25.46 -17.23 -6.39
C ARG A 196 -24.36 -18.07 -5.74
N THR A 197 -24.09 -17.83 -4.46
CA THR A 197 -22.84 -18.21 -3.79
C THR A 197 -22.74 -19.72 -3.51
N ASP A 198 -23.86 -20.44 -3.46
CA ASP A 198 -23.93 -21.77 -2.85
C ASP A 198 -23.29 -22.90 -3.68
N TRP A 199 -22.87 -22.64 -4.92
CA TRP A 199 -22.33 -23.64 -5.85
C TRP A 199 -20.82 -23.58 -6.04
N LEU A 200 -20.17 -22.48 -5.64
CA LEU A 200 -18.74 -22.29 -5.87
C LEU A 200 -17.92 -23.31 -5.07
N LEU A 201 -16.85 -23.82 -5.69
CA LEU A 201 -16.01 -24.84 -5.08
C LEU A 201 -15.39 -24.33 -3.77
N LYS A 202 -14.89 -23.10 -3.75
CA LYS A 202 -14.29 -22.47 -2.56
C LYS A 202 -15.24 -22.40 -1.36
N ASP A 203 -16.55 -22.28 -1.61
CA ASP A 203 -17.53 -22.25 -0.54
C ASP A 203 -17.76 -23.66 0.04
N LYS A 204 -17.75 -24.69 -0.81
CA LYS A 204 -17.80 -26.09 -0.34
C LYS A 204 -16.54 -26.46 0.44
N LEU A 205 -15.38 -26.03 -0.03
CA LEU A 205 -14.10 -26.36 0.58
C LEU A 205 -13.90 -25.64 1.93
N SER A 206 -14.24 -24.35 2.01
CA SER A 206 -14.14 -23.60 3.28
C SER A 206 -15.11 -24.13 4.35
N LEU A 207 -16.30 -24.59 3.96
CA LEU A 207 -17.23 -25.26 4.88
C LEU A 207 -16.73 -26.64 5.33
N ALA A 208 -16.05 -27.38 4.45
CA ALA A 208 -15.56 -28.72 4.76
C ALA A 208 -14.28 -28.73 5.62
N ASN A 209 -13.45 -27.69 5.52
CA ASN A 209 -12.20 -27.57 6.28
C ASN A 209 -12.03 -26.15 6.85
N PRO A 210 -12.11 -25.96 8.18
CA PRO A 210 -11.92 -24.67 8.85
C PRO A 210 -10.56 -24.00 8.61
N GLN A 211 -9.53 -24.75 8.18
CA GLN A 211 -8.23 -24.19 7.82
C GLN A 211 -8.27 -23.38 6.51
N PHE A 212 -9.30 -23.58 5.67
CA PHE A 212 -9.46 -22.90 4.40
C PHE A 212 -10.28 -21.62 4.59
N ARG A 213 -9.63 -20.46 4.43
CA ARG A 213 -10.23 -19.15 4.69
C ARG A 213 -10.28 -18.27 3.44
N ARG A 214 -11.26 -17.37 3.37
CA ARG A 214 -11.47 -16.43 2.26
C ARG A 214 -10.95 -15.04 2.62
N GLU A 215 -9.62 -14.86 2.61
CA GLU A 215 -8.99 -13.64 3.14
C GLU A 215 -8.32 -12.76 2.07
N LEU A 216 -7.61 -13.36 1.11
CA LEU A 216 -6.73 -12.61 0.21
C LEU A 216 -7.39 -12.32 -1.15
N PRO A 217 -7.15 -11.14 -1.76
CA PRO A 217 -7.76 -10.73 -3.03
C PRO A 217 -7.16 -11.42 -4.27
N PHE A 218 -6.11 -12.24 -4.10
CA PHE A 218 -5.38 -12.93 -5.17
C PHE A 218 -5.43 -14.47 -5.05
N ALA A 219 -6.19 -14.99 -4.08
CA ALA A 219 -6.42 -16.42 -3.90
C ALA A 219 -7.90 -16.69 -3.59
N ASP A 220 -8.43 -17.82 -4.03
CA ASP A 220 -9.82 -18.18 -3.70
C ASP A 220 -9.92 -18.60 -2.24
N LEU A 221 -8.92 -19.34 -1.76
CA LEU A 221 -8.76 -19.75 -0.37
C LEU A 221 -7.30 -19.66 0.08
N THR A 222 -7.11 -19.34 1.35
CA THR A 222 -5.85 -19.42 2.09
C THR A 222 -5.86 -20.62 3.01
N ILE A 223 -4.71 -21.26 3.18
CA ILE A 223 -4.50 -22.30 4.18
C ILE A 223 -3.68 -21.68 5.30
N LYS A 224 -4.24 -21.66 6.52
CA LYS A 224 -3.59 -21.11 7.71
C LYS A 224 -3.41 -22.16 8.79
N ASP A 225 -2.30 -22.04 9.51
CA ASP A 225 -2.01 -22.74 10.76
C ASP A 225 -1.58 -21.70 11.80
N ASP A 226 -2.25 -21.64 12.96
CA ASP A 226 -2.02 -20.64 14.01
C ASP A 226 -1.83 -19.18 13.52
N GLU A 227 -2.71 -18.77 12.59
CA GLU A 227 -2.70 -17.45 11.93
C GLU A 227 -1.49 -17.18 11.01
N VAL A 228 -0.65 -18.19 10.74
CA VAL A 228 0.45 -18.15 9.77
C VAL A 228 -0.03 -18.72 8.45
N TYR A 229 0.18 -17.99 7.36
CA TYR A 229 -0.14 -18.51 6.02
C TYR A 229 0.82 -19.63 5.67
N GLN A 230 0.28 -20.77 5.23
CA GLN A 230 1.03 -21.94 4.79
C GLN A 230 1.05 -22.06 3.26
N ALA A 231 -0.12 -21.91 2.63
CA ALA A 231 -0.28 -22.03 1.19
C ALA A 231 -1.56 -21.36 0.69
N LEU A 232 -1.67 -21.25 -0.63
CA LEU A 232 -2.86 -20.78 -1.33
C LEU A 232 -3.56 -21.94 -2.03
N LEU A 233 -4.87 -21.80 -2.20
CA LEU A 233 -5.67 -22.72 -2.98
C LEU A 233 -6.42 -21.94 -4.07
N LEU A 234 -6.13 -22.30 -5.31
CA LEU A 234 -6.73 -21.72 -6.51
C LEU A 234 -7.80 -22.67 -7.03
N THR A 235 -8.94 -22.12 -7.43
CA THR A 235 -10.07 -22.88 -7.97
C THR A 235 -10.36 -22.45 -9.41
N ASP A 236 -11.36 -23.08 -10.02
CA ASP A 236 -12.00 -22.65 -11.26
C ASP A 236 -13.20 -21.71 -11.02
N ASP A 237 -13.31 -21.11 -9.84
CA ASP A 237 -14.35 -20.15 -9.48
C ASP A 237 -14.03 -18.72 -10.01
N ASP A 238 -14.32 -17.71 -9.19
CA ASP A 238 -14.38 -16.31 -9.58
C ASP A 238 -13.04 -15.73 -10.05
N LEU A 239 -11.93 -16.03 -9.36
CA LEU A 239 -10.62 -15.51 -9.78
C LEU A 239 -10.19 -16.08 -11.13
N TYR A 240 -10.55 -17.33 -11.40
CA TYR A 240 -10.31 -17.97 -12.69
C TYR A 240 -11.17 -17.32 -13.78
N HIS A 241 -12.46 -17.12 -13.52
CA HIS A 241 -13.39 -16.48 -14.48
C HIS A 241 -13.04 -15.01 -14.76
N GLN A 242 -12.47 -14.30 -13.77
CA GLN A 242 -12.05 -12.91 -13.92
C GLN A 242 -10.70 -12.74 -14.64
N SER A 243 -9.96 -13.82 -14.88
CA SER A 243 -8.70 -13.74 -15.61
C SER A 243 -8.94 -13.26 -17.05
N LEU A 244 -8.04 -12.41 -17.56
CA LEU A 244 -8.09 -11.87 -18.91
C LEU A 244 -7.86 -12.96 -19.96
N SER A 245 -7.17 -14.04 -19.59
CA SER A 245 -6.92 -15.17 -20.48
C SER A 245 -6.57 -16.44 -19.71
N SER A 246 -6.72 -17.58 -20.38
CA SER A 246 -6.23 -18.87 -19.88
C SER A 246 -4.72 -18.84 -19.60
N LYS A 247 -3.94 -18.05 -20.36
CA LYS A 247 -2.50 -17.88 -20.14
C LYS A 247 -2.22 -17.17 -18.82
N GLU A 248 -3.03 -16.19 -18.46
CA GLU A 248 -2.90 -15.52 -17.16
C GLU A 248 -3.15 -16.48 -16.00
N ALA A 249 -4.28 -17.20 -16.05
CA ALA A 249 -4.65 -18.14 -14.99
C ALA A 249 -3.66 -19.31 -14.84
N HIS A 250 -3.19 -19.88 -15.95
CA HIS A 250 -2.39 -21.12 -15.93
C HIS A 250 -0.88 -20.91 -16.02
N ALA A 251 -0.39 -19.72 -16.38
CA ALA A 251 1.05 -19.44 -16.45
C ALA A 251 1.46 -18.21 -15.62
N TYR A 252 0.91 -17.03 -15.90
CA TYR A 252 1.41 -15.80 -15.29
C TYR A 252 1.15 -15.71 -13.78
N VAL A 253 -0.06 -16.06 -13.33
CA VAL A 253 -0.38 -16.09 -11.89
C VAL A 253 0.49 -17.11 -11.15
N PRO A 254 0.60 -18.39 -11.59
CA PRO A 254 1.54 -19.35 -11.02
C PRO A 254 2.98 -18.84 -10.92
N PHE A 255 3.52 -18.25 -11.98
CA PHE A 255 4.89 -17.71 -11.98
C PHE A 255 5.05 -16.55 -11.00
N ALA A 256 4.06 -15.65 -10.91
CA ALA A 256 4.08 -14.55 -9.95
C ALA A 256 4.05 -15.07 -8.50
N LEU A 257 3.22 -16.08 -8.20
CA LEU A 257 3.16 -16.72 -6.89
C LEU A 257 4.51 -17.36 -6.50
N GLN A 258 5.11 -18.11 -7.42
CA GLN A 258 6.43 -18.74 -7.19
C GLN A 258 7.53 -17.70 -6.97
N ALA A 259 7.55 -16.63 -7.78
CA ALA A 259 8.50 -15.53 -7.62
C ALA A 259 8.39 -14.80 -6.27
N LYS A 260 7.22 -14.88 -5.62
CA LYS A 260 6.94 -14.33 -4.28
C LYS A 260 6.93 -15.40 -3.18
N ASN A 261 7.54 -16.55 -3.45
CA ASN A 261 7.72 -17.66 -2.50
C ASN A 261 6.42 -18.29 -1.98
N TRP A 262 5.29 -18.09 -2.66
CA TRP A 262 4.02 -18.72 -2.27
C TRP A 262 3.95 -20.17 -2.70
N GLN A 263 3.65 -21.05 -1.74
CA GLN A 263 3.15 -22.39 -2.04
C GLN A 263 1.69 -22.29 -2.45
N PHE A 264 1.30 -22.98 -3.52
CA PHE A 264 -0.09 -23.03 -3.93
C PHE A 264 -0.48 -24.37 -4.53
N LYS A 265 -1.76 -24.71 -4.42
CA LYS A 265 -2.38 -25.85 -5.09
C LYS A 265 -3.54 -25.35 -5.94
N ARG A 266 -3.77 -25.99 -7.08
CA ARG A 266 -4.97 -25.77 -7.89
C ARG A 266 -5.90 -26.97 -7.74
N MET A 267 -7.19 -26.72 -7.64
CA MET A 267 -8.23 -27.76 -7.66
C MET A 267 -9.37 -27.33 -8.57
N TYR A 268 -9.83 -28.24 -9.40
CA TYR A 268 -10.95 -27.99 -10.29
C TYR A 268 -12.23 -28.61 -9.75
N SER A 269 -13.35 -27.93 -9.99
CA SER A 269 -14.68 -28.42 -9.59
C SER A 269 -14.94 -29.82 -10.12
N ARG A 270 -14.53 -30.10 -11.37
CA ARG A 270 -14.65 -31.44 -11.98
C ARG A 270 -13.95 -32.54 -11.18
N GLU A 271 -12.75 -32.27 -10.65
CA GLU A 271 -11.98 -33.25 -9.88
C GLU A 271 -12.63 -33.52 -8.53
N TYR A 272 -13.08 -32.45 -7.86
CA TYR A 272 -13.76 -32.52 -6.58
C TYR A 272 -15.05 -33.36 -6.66
N TRP A 273 -15.92 -33.09 -7.65
CA TRP A 273 -17.17 -33.83 -7.80
C TRP A 273 -16.95 -35.29 -8.19
N LYS A 274 -15.95 -35.56 -9.04
CA LYS A 274 -15.60 -36.94 -9.45
C LYS A 274 -15.06 -37.78 -8.28
N ALA A 275 -14.34 -37.15 -7.34
CA ALA A 275 -13.88 -37.82 -6.12
C ALA A 275 -15.06 -38.21 -5.22
N LYS A 276 -16.03 -37.30 -5.01
CA LYS A 276 -17.24 -37.59 -4.22
C LYS A 276 -18.19 -38.62 -4.80
N THR A 277 -18.10 -38.92 -6.10
CA THR A 277 -18.95 -39.95 -6.72
C THR A 277 -18.36 -41.37 -6.54
N LYS A 278 -17.13 -41.47 -6.02
CA LYS A 278 -16.44 -42.75 -5.79
C LYS A 278 -16.44 -43.19 -4.32
N GLU A 279 -16.84 -42.32 -3.41
CA GLU A 279 -17.16 -42.61 -2.00
C GLU A 279 -18.66 -42.93 -1.86
#